data_AF-A0A927IW21-F1
#
_entry.id   AF-A0A927IW21-F1
#
_cell.length_a   1.000
_cell.length_b   1.000
_cell.length_c   1.000
_cell.angle_alpha   90.00
_cell.angle_beta   90.00
_cell.angle_gamma   90.00
#
_symmetry.space_group_name_H-M   'P 1'
#
loop_
_entity.id
_entity.type
_entity.pdbx_description
1 polymer ?
#
loop_
_entity_poly.entity_id
_entity_poly.type
_entity_poly.pdbx_seq_one_letter_code
_entity_poly.pdbx_strand_id
1 'polypeptide(L)'
;MANVGQLVTDYNDVMNNMKQFNRDVLEMLEIKDQLTQFKHWYYIPHLNLFGPSKFIGYKQMDANLYELIKKRPSAESQKVLSEWFYPVQADSIEETIIREQLTSLLDLYEKKPRTNAVFHIPKNTILLISNRHSVS
;
A
#
# COMPACT_ATOMS: atom_id res chain seq x y z
N MET A 1 -19.59 3.31 -17.50
CA MET A 1 -18.66 4.19 -16.75
C MET A 1 -19.16 4.45 -15.32
N ALA A 2 -19.59 3.43 -14.56
CA ALA A 2 -20.49 3.67 -13.43
C ALA A 2 -19.84 3.98 -12.06
N ASN A 3 -18.54 3.73 -11.83
CA ASN A 3 -17.97 3.76 -10.47
C ASN A 3 -16.67 4.57 -10.30
N VAL A 4 -16.28 5.39 -11.28
CA VAL A 4 -15.02 6.16 -11.22
C VAL A 4 -15.00 7.10 -10.01
N GLY A 5 -14.05 6.87 -9.11
CA GLY A 5 -13.87 7.73 -7.93
C GLY A 5 -14.88 7.48 -6.80
N GLN A 6 -15.61 6.35 -6.82
CA GLN A 6 -16.34 5.87 -5.64
C GLN A 6 -15.39 5.18 -4.66
N LEU A 7 -15.60 5.39 -3.36
CA LEU A 7 -14.83 4.70 -2.32
C LEU A 7 -15.22 3.23 -2.22
N VAL A 8 -14.27 2.37 -1.84
CA VAL A 8 -14.52 0.97 -1.52
C VAL A 8 -15.52 0.85 -0.36
N THR A 9 -16.27 -0.23 -0.33
CA THR A 9 -17.24 -0.50 0.76
C THR A 9 -17.04 -1.86 1.40
N ASP A 10 -16.09 -2.66 0.91
CA ASP A 10 -15.79 -4.01 1.37
C ASP A 10 -14.28 -4.25 1.34
N TYR A 11 -13.77 -5.08 2.26
CA TYR A 11 -12.36 -5.40 2.35
C TYR A 11 -11.83 -6.16 1.12
N ASN A 12 -12.67 -6.94 0.45
CA ASN A 12 -12.30 -7.65 -0.78
C ASN A 12 -11.97 -6.68 -1.91
N ASP A 13 -12.66 -5.53 -2.00
CA ASP A 13 -12.30 -4.49 -2.97
C ASP A 13 -10.87 -3.99 -2.71
N VAL A 14 -10.53 -3.75 -1.43
CA VAL A 14 -9.18 -3.34 -1.02
C VAL A 14 -8.14 -4.39 -1.42
N MET A 15 -8.40 -5.66 -1.12
CA MET A 15 -7.51 -6.77 -1.47
C MET A 15 -7.34 -6.91 -2.99
N ASN A 16 -8.42 -6.79 -3.76
CA ASN A 16 -8.39 -6.88 -5.22
C ASN A 16 -7.62 -5.72 -5.83
N ASN A 17 -7.84 -4.49 -5.35
CA ASN A 17 -7.08 -3.32 -5.78
C ASN A 17 -5.59 -3.44 -5.41
N MET A 18 -5.27 -4.02 -4.26
CA MET A 18 -3.89 -4.25 -3.85
C MET A 18 -3.19 -5.26 -4.78
N LYS A 19 -3.87 -6.35 -5.14
CA LYS A 19 -3.38 -7.30 -6.16
C LYS A 19 -3.20 -6.61 -7.52
N GLN A 20 -4.16 -5.80 -7.94
CA GLN A 20 -4.06 -5.03 -9.19
C GLN A 20 -2.87 -4.08 -9.18
N PHE A 21 -2.67 -3.32 -8.09
CA PHE A 21 -1.53 -2.42 -7.95
C PHE A 21 -0.19 -3.14 -8.13
N ASN A 22 -0.01 -4.31 -7.49
CA ASN A 22 1.26 -5.05 -7.59
C ASN A 22 1.50 -5.63 -9.00
N ARG A 23 0.43 -5.99 -9.73
CA ARG A 23 0.51 -6.34 -11.16
C ARG A 23 0.86 -5.10 -12.00
N ASP A 24 0.17 -4.01 -11.79
CA ASP A 24 0.34 -2.76 -12.54
C ASP A 24 1.76 -2.20 -12.38
N VAL A 25 2.32 -2.30 -11.18
CA VAL A 25 3.70 -1.89 -10.90
C VAL A 25 4.73 -2.77 -11.61
N LEU A 26 4.41 -4.01 -11.98
CA LEU A 26 5.29 -4.81 -12.83
C LEU A 26 5.19 -4.37 -14.31
N GLU A 27 3.98 -4.11 -14.77
CA GLU A 27 3.66 -4.01 -16.20
C GLU A 27 3.71 -2.58 -16.76
N MET A 28 3.44 -1.54 -15.95
CA MET A 28 3.23 -0.17 -16.42
C MET A 28 4.26 0.82 -15.88
N LEU A 29 4.75 1.73 -16.73
CA LEU A 29 5.78 2.71 -16.37
C LEU A 29 5.21 3.86 -15.53
N GLU A 30 3.99 4.29 -15.85
CA GLU A 30 3.35 5.47 -15.26
C GLU A 30 3.18 5.32 -13.75
N ILE A 31 2.71 4.15 -13.29
CA ILE A 31 2.53 3.89 -11.86
C ILE A 31 3.88 3.72 -11.14
N LYS A 32 4.92 3.19 -11.81
CA LYS A 32 6.29 3.09 -11.26
C LYS A 32 6.85 4.46 -10.90
N ASP A 33 6.57 5.47 -11.70
CA ASP A 33 7.01 6.85 -11.42
C ASP A 33 6.26 7.50 -10.26
N GLN A 34 5.09 6.99 -9.89
CA GLN A 34 4.33 7.47 -8.73
C GLN A 34 4.82 6.85 -7.40
N LEU A 35 5.62 5.79 -7.43
CA LEU A 35 6.03 5.03 -6.24
C LEU A 35 6.67 5.92 -5.16
N THR A 36 7.48 6.90 -5.56
CA THR A 36 8.16 7.83 -4.64
C THR A 36 7.23 8.92 -4.07
N GLN A 37 6.03 9.07 -4.64
CA GLN A 37 5.06 10.09 -4.22
C GLN A 37 4.15 9.61 -3.09
N PHE A 38 3.98 8.29 -2.94
CA PHE A 38 3.07 7.72 -1.96
C PHE A 38 3.59 7.85 -0.53
N LYS A 39 2.79 8.51 0.31
CA LYS A 39 3.05 8.65 1.75
C LYS A 39 2.44 7.51 2.57
N HIS A 40 1.18 7.18 2.34
CA HIS A 40 0.43 6.20 3.13
C HIS A 40 0.40 4.85 2.43
N TRP A 41 1.12 3.89 2.99
CA TRP A 41 1.26 2.52 2.51
C TRP A 41 0.51 1.55 3.42
N TYR A 42 -0.20 0.62 2.80
CA TYR A 42 -0.97 -0.41 3.48
C TYR A 42 -0.38 -1.76 3.11
N TYR A 43 -0.12 -2.59 4.11
CA TYR A 43 0.52 -3.88 3.96
C TYR A 43 -0.39 -4.99 4.46
N ILE A 44 -0.57 -6.05 3.67
CA ILE A 44 -1.31 -7.26 4.07
C ILE A 44 -0.31 -8.42 4.18
N PRO A 45 0.10 -8.81 5.41
CA PRO A 45 1.21 -9.75 5.59
C PRO A 45 0.99 -11.14 4.98
N HIS A 46 -0.20 -11.71 5.14
CA HIS A 46 -0.50 -13.06 4.61
C HIS A 46 -0.54 -13.11 3.07
N LEU A 47 -0.66 -11.96 2.40
CA LEU A 47 -0.52 -11.86 0.95
C LEU A 47 0.88 -11.38 0.53
N ASN A 48 1.64 -10.83 1.47
CA ASN A 48 2.86 -10.08 1.22
C ASN A 48 2.71 -8.99 0.15
N LEU A 49 1.60 -8.24 0.21
CA LEU A 49 1.31 -7.18 -0.76
C LEU A 49 1.26 -5.81 -0.10
N PHE A 50 1.75 -4.81 -0.84
CA PHE A 50 1.66 -3.39 -0.51
C PHE A 50 0.66 -2.68 -1.41
N GLY A 51 0.02 -1.64 -0.90
CA GLY A 51 -0.83 -0.76 -1.71
C GLY A 51 -0.91 0.66 -1.13
N PRO A 52 -0.85 1.70 -1.96
CA PRO A 52 -0.98 3.07 -1.49
C PRO A 52 -2.46 3.45 -1.29
N SER A 53 -2.74 4.29 -0.28
CA SER A 53 -4.11 4.69 0.11
C SER A 53 -5.07 4.99 -1.06
N LYS A 54 -4.69 5.88 -1.98
CA LYS A 54 -5.55 6.28 -3.10
C LYS A 54 -5.77 5.15 -4.12
N PHE A 55 -4.86 4.20 -4.22
CA PHE A 55 -5.05 3.10 -5.17
C PHE A 55 -5.99 2.05 -4.62
N ILE A 56 -5.89 1.75 -3.32
CA ILE A 56 -6.70 0.69 -2.73
C ILE A 56 -8.04 1.17 -2.16
N GLY A 57 -8.20 2.47 -1.93
CA GLY A 57 -9.38 3.05 -1.29
C GLY A 57 -10.54 3.42 -2.22
N TYR A 58 -10.40 3.25 -3.54
CA TYR A 58 -11.47 3.49 -4.52
C TYR A 58 -11.85 2.20 -5.24
N LYS A 59 -13.09 2.08 -5.71
CA LYS A 59 -13.58 0.86 -6.38
C LYS A 59 -12.90 0.64 -7.72
N GLN A 60 -12.62 -0.63 -8.03
CA GLN A 60 -12.18 -1.11 -9.35
C GLN A 60 -10.95 -0.36 -9.87
N MET A 61 -9.94 -0.18 -9.00
CA MET A 61 -8.76 0.62 -9.31
C MET A 61 -7.74 -0.16 -10.13
N ASP A 62 -7.27 0.49 -11.20
CA ASP A 62 -6.09 0.14 -12.00
C ASP A 62 -5.24 1.40 -12.25
N ALA A 63 -4.08 1.26 -12.90
CA ALA A 63 -3.20 2.38 -13.19
C ALA A 63 -3.83 3.45 -14.10
N ASN A 64 -4.66 3.06 -15.06
CA ASN A 64 -5.35 4.00 -15.96
C ASN A 64 -6.33 4.88 -15.16
N LEU A 65 -7.09 4.26 -14.26
CA LEU A 65 -8.03 4.97 -13.40
C LEU A 65 -7.30 5.85 -12.37
N TYR A 66 -6.16 5.38 -11.86
CA TYR A 66 -5.32 6.15 -10.95
C TYR A 66 -4.91 7.49 -11.54
N GLU A 67 -4.55 7.55 -12.81
CA GLU A 67 -4.19 8.80 -13.49
C GLU A 67 -5.32 9.84 -13.46
N LEU A 68 -6.58 9.41 -13.50
CA LEU A 68 -7.75 10.28 -13.44
C LEU A 68 -8.00 10.83 -12.03
N ILE A 69 -7.65 10.06 -10.99
CA ILE A 69 -7.96 10.40 -9.59
C ILE A 69 -6.76 10.84 -8.76
N LYS A 70 -5.53 10.78 -9.28
CA LYS A 70 -4.31 11.04 -8.50
C LYS A 70 -4.25 12.44 -7.88
N LYS A 71 -4.97 13.41 -8.46
CA LYS A 71 -5.12 14.78 -7.93
C LYS A 71 -6.11 14.90 -6.76
N ARG A 72 -6.98 13.91 -6.53
CA ARG A 72 -7.93 13.92 -5.41
C ARG A 72 -7.21 13.86 -4.06
N PRO A 73 -7.77 14.42 -2.99
CA PRO A 73 -7.19 14.30 -1.65
C PRO A 73 -7.08 12.83 -1.22
N SER A 74 -5.99 12.47 -0.54
CA SER A 74 -5.84 11.14 0.06
C SER A 74 -6.64 10.97 1.36
N ALA A 75 -7.26 12.03 1.88
CA ALA A 75 -7.99 11.99 3.15
C ALA A 75 -9.23 11.08 3.07
N GLU A 76 -9.94 11.08 1.94
CA GLU A 76 -11.14 10.26 1.75
C GLU A 76 -10.82 8.76 1.75
N SER A 77 -9.78 8.36 1.01
CA SER A 77 -9.35 6.96 0.98
C SER A 77 -8.78 6.51 2.32
N GLN A 78 -8.02 7.34 3.02
CA GLN A 78 -7.56 7.01 4.37
C GLN A 78 -8.72 6.85 5.37
N LYS A 79 -9.74 7.70 5.28
CA LYS A 79 -10.92 7.61 6.15
C LYS A 79 -11.62 6.25 5.99
N VAL A 80 -11.89 5.81 4.76
CA VAL A 80 -12.55 4.52 4.54
C VAL A 80 -11.65 3.34 4.93
N LEU A 81 -10.36 3.41 4.62
CA LEU A 81 -9.43 2.33 4.95
C LEU A 81 -9.19 2.16 6.46
N SER A 82 -9.48 3.20 7.26
CA SER A 82 -9.42 3.12 8.73
C SER A 82 -10.43 2.13 9.32
N GLU A 83 -11.42 1.66 8.54
CA GLU A 83 -12.32 0.58 8.94
C GLU A 83 -11.57 -0.73 9.16
N TRP A 84 -10.59 -1.04 8.30
CA TRP A 84 -9.90 -2.34 8.30
C TRP A 84 -8.45 -2.27 8.78
N PHE A 85 -7.81 -1.11 8.72
CA PHE A 85 -6.39 -0.95 9.04
C PHE A 85 -6.17 0.01 10.21
N TYR A 86 -5.02 -0.11 10.87
CA TYR A 86 -4.53 0.86 11.85
C TYR A 86 -3.11 1.32 11.48
N PRO A 87 -2.74 2.57 11.84
CA PRO A 87 -1.37 3.05 11.68
C PRO A 87 -0.39 2.28 12.56
N VAL A 88 0.70 1.82 11.96
CA VAL A 88 1.84 1.29 12.69
C VAL A 88 2.53 2.47 13.39
N GLN A 89 2.93 2.26 14.65
CA GLN A 89 3.64 3.28 15.42
C GLN A 89 4.99 3.59 14.75
N ALA A 90 5.29 4.87 14.57
CA ALA A 90 6.60 5.30 14.07
C ALA A 90 7.73 4.81 14.98
N ASP A 91 8.87 4.48 14.39
CA ASP A 91 10.08 4.01 15.09
C ASP A 91 9.89 2.69 15.88
N SER A 92 8.80 1.96 15.63
CA SER A 92 8.59 0.61 16.15
C SER A 92 9.36 -0.44 15.35
N ILE A 93 9.54 -1.63 15.92
CA ILE A 93 10.15 -2.76 15.23
C ILE A 93 9.28 -3.17 14.04
N GLU A 94 7.96 -3.15 14.20
CA GLU A 94 6.99 -3.43 13.14
C GLU A 94 7.14 -2.46 11.97
N GLU A 95 7.29 -1.17 12.26
CA GLU A 95 7.53 -0.15 11.23
C GLU A 95 8.81 -0.42 10.47
N THR A 96 9.89 -0.73 11.19
CA THR A 96 11.20 -1.02 10.61
C THR A 96 11.11 -2.21 9.66
N ILE A 97 10.50 -3.32 10.09
CA ILE A 97 10.32 -4.53 9.28
C ILE A 97 9.52 -4.23 8.01
N ILE A 98 8.39 -3.52 8.14
CA ILE A 98 7.54 -3.21 6.99
C ILE A 98 8.25 -2.25 6.03
N ARG A 99 9.01 -1.29 6.56
CA ARG A 99 9.81 -0.36 5.75
C ARG A 99 10.91 -1.07 4.98
N GLU A 100 11.61 -2.01 5.61
CA GLU A 100 12.62 -2.84 4.94
C GLU A 100 11.99 -3.66 3.82
N GLN A 101 10.85 -4.31 4.08
CA GLN A 101 10.11 -5.05 3.07
C GLN A 101 9.68 -4.17 1.88
N LEU A 102 9.12 -2.99 2.15
CA LEU A 102 8.75 -2.06 1.08
C LEU A 102 10.00 -1.56 0.33
N THR A 103 11.11 -1.31 1.02
CA THR A 103 12.36 -0.88 0.39
C THR A 103 12.88 -1.95 -0.56
N SER A 104 12.96 -3.21 -0.12
CA SER A 104 13.36 -4.33 -0.98
C SER A 104 12.44 -4.50 -2.19
N LEU A 105 11.12 -4.29 -2.04
CA LEU A 105 10.18 -4.32 -3.16
C LEU A 105 10.43 -3.17 -4.14
N LEU A 106 10.64 -1.95 -3.65
CA LEU A 106 10.80 -0.76 -4.49
C LEU A 106 12.19 -0.68 -5.16
N ASP A 107 13.21 -1.29 -4.55
CA ASP A 107 14.56 -1.40 -5.13
C ASP A 107 14.55 -2.17 -6.46
N LEU A 108 13.60 -3.09 -6.67
CA LEU A 108 13.39 -3.76 -7.98
C LEU A 108 13.08 -2.78 -9.12
N TYR A 109 12.66 -1.55 -8.79
CA TYR A 109 12.34 -0.49 -9.73
C TYR A 109 13.26 0.72 -9.56
N GLU A 110 14.38 0.57 -8.85
CA GLU A 110 15.33 1.64 -8.51
C GLU A 110 14.65 2.83 -7.78
N LYS A 111 13.59 2.55 -7.01
CA LYS A 111 12.85 3.55 -6.23
C LYS A 111 13.04 3.30 -4.74
N LYS A 112 12.77 4.33 -3.94
CA LYS A 112 12.75 4.25 -2.47
C LYS A 112 11.45 4.80 -1.90
N PRO A 113 10.97 4.26 -0.77
CA PRO A 113 9.84 4.86 -0.08
C PRO A 113 10.21 6.26 0.42
N ARG A 114 9.19 7.09 0.63
CA ARG A 114 9.39 8.42 1.23
C ARG A 114 10.01 8.27 2.63
N THR A 115 10.88 9.20 2.99
CA THR A 115 11.43 9.29 4.36
C THR A 115 10.30 9.39 5.39
N ASN A 116 9.24 10.16 5.08
CA ASN A 116 8.05 10.32 5.90
C ASN A 116 6.89 9.38 5.54
N ALA A 117 7.19 8.21 4.96
CA ALA A 117 6.18 7.17 4.72
C ALA A 117 5.52 6.74 6.04
N VAL A 118 4.22 6.46 5.97
CA VAL A 118 3.40 5.96 7.06
C VAL A 118 2.83 4.62 6.65
N PHE A 119 2.92 3.64 7.55
CA PHE A 119 2.51 2.27 7.29
C PHE A 119 1.24 1.92 8.06
N HIS A 120 0.42 1.08 7.43
CA HIS A 120 -0.84 0.62 7.97
C HIS A 120 -0.96 -0.90 7.78
N ILE A 121 -1.47 -1.60 8.79
CA ILE A 121 -1.70 -3.05 8.77
C ILE A 121 -3.13 -3.40 9.23
N PRO A 122 -3.70 -4.55 8.81
CA PRO A 122 -5.05 -4.94 9.22
C PRO A 122 -5.18 -5.04 10.75
N LYS A 123 -6.32 -4.65 11.31
CA LYS A 123 -6.59 -4.62 12.77
C LYS A 123 -6.42 -5.95 13.51
N ASN A 124 -6.44 -7.08 12.80
CA ASN A 124 -6.26 -8.42 13.37
C ASN A 124 -4.93 -9.07 12.94
N THR A 125 -3.91 -8.25 12.69
CA THR A 125 -2.60 -8.73 12.23
C THR A 125 -1.72 -9.13 13.41
N ILE A 126 -1.13 -10.33 13.31
CA ILE A 126 0.03 -10.73 14.14
C ILE A 126 1.23 -10.79 13.19
N LEU A 127 2.20 -9.89 13.40
CA LEU A 127 3.47 -9.95 12.68
C LEU A 127 4.37 -10.97 13.38
N LEU A 128 4.67 -12.07 12.68
CA LEU A 128 5.66 -13.04 13.16
C LEU A 128 7.06 -12.47 12.89
N ILE A 129 7.69 -11.93 13.93
CA ILE A 129 9.09 -11.51 13.88
C ILE A 129 9.94 -12.79 13.82
N SER A 130 10.44 -13.11 12.62
CA SER A 130 11.42 -14.18 12.46
C SER A 130 12.78 -13.62 12.86
N ASN A 131 13.24 -13.88 14.09
CA ASN A 131 14.63 -13.63 14.47
C ASN A 131 15.54 -14.56 13.65
N ARG A 132 15.93 -14.13 12.44
CA ARG A 132 17.10 -14.72 11.77
C ARG A 132 18.35 -14.14 12.41
N HIS A 133 18.65 -14.57 13.62
CA HIS A 133 20.04 -14.64 14.05
C HIS A 133 20.71 -15.75 13.25
N SER A 134 21.22 -15.40 12.07
CA SER A 134 22.25 -16.21 11.42
C SER A 134 23.54 -16.00 12.20
N VAL A 135 23.72 -16.78 13.26
CA VAL A 135 25.04 -17.05 13.82
C VAL A 135 25.63 -18.17 12.97
N SER A 136 26.58 -17.81 12.11
CA SER A 136 27.67 -18.67 11.61
C SER A 136 28.61 -17.83 10.78
#